data_AF-A0A8S2MS27-F1
#
_entry.id   AF-A0A8S2MS27-F1
#
_cell.length_a   1.000
_cell.length_b   1.000
_cell.length_c   1.000
_cell.angle_alpha   90.00
_cell.angle_beta   90.00
_cell.angle_gamma   90.00
#
_symmetry.space_group_name_H-M   'P 1'
#
loop_
_entity.id
_entity.type
_entity.pdbx_description
1 polymer ?
#
loop_
_entity_poly.entity_id
_entity_poly.type
_entity_poly.pdbx_seq_one_letter_code
_entity_poly.pdbx_strand_id
1 'polypeptide(L)'
;MDIILYAETNITLIMHQMGHLYDNLYDLFNQNFAISARKKYCRIALGALYHPRCLVHDDFYCVVFIHKRDLDQCDPSFLNRFEKHIIDIQALIHPRHWSLSQQLYTWLDDFLPKNLGNHFPLLQHLFVNHSQNHICNLAIEAFEQLNISTDDEEKPEKIPEIINYC
;
A
#
# COMPACT_ATOMS: atom_id res chain seq x y z
N MET A 1 -6.24 -11.25 -21.32
CA MET A 1 -5.37 -11.13 -20.14
C MET A 1 -4.56 -9.87 -20.33
N ASP A 2 -4.93 -8.81 -19.62
CA ASP A 2 -4.46 -7.44 -19.92
C ASP A 2 -2.99 -7.22 -19.57
N ILE A 3 -2.40 -8.13 -18.79
CA ILE A 3 -0.99 -8.11 -18.41
C ILE A 3 -0.04 -8.11 -19.62
N ILE A 4 -0.40 -8.77 -20.72
CA ILE A 4 0.39 -8.74 -21.95
C ILE A 4 0.42 -7.32 -22.51
N LEU A 5 -0.74 -6.67 -22.61
CA LEU A 5 -0.86 -5.30 -23.10
C LEU A 5 -0.09 -4.33 -22.21
N TYR A 6 -0.16 -4.53 -20.89
CA TYR A 6 0.56 -3.73 -19.91
C TYR A 6 2.07 -3.89 -20.02
N ALA A 7 2.56 -5.12 -20.18
CA ALA A 7 3.99 -5.40 -20.37
C ALA A 7 4.56 -4.73 -21.63
N GLU A 8 3.75 -4.53 -22.66
CA GLU A 8 4.16 -3.86 -23.91
C GLU A 8 4.27 -2.33 -23.80
N THR A 9 3.83 -1.74 -22.68
CA THR A 9 3.75 -0.29 -22.48
C THR A 9 4.63 0.19 -21.32
N ASN A 10 4.93 1.49 -21.30
CA ASN A 10 5.65 2.14 -20.20
C ASN A 10 4.72 2.37 -18.99
N ILE A 11 4.37 1.30 -18.29
CA ILE A 11 3.55 1.39 -17.08
C ILE A 11 4.12 0.53 -15.95
N THR A 12 3.77 0.90 -14.72
CA THR A 12 3.99 0.07 -13.55
C THR A 12 2.72 -0.72 -13.24
N LEU A 13 2.80 -2.04 -13.33
CA LEU A 13 1.72 -2.95 -12.97
C LEU A 13 1.78 -3.24 -11.46
N ILE A 14 0.75 -2.81 -10.74
CA ILE A 14 0.57 -3.12 -9.32
C ILE A 14 -0.37 -4.31 -9.17
N MET A 15 0.09 -5.35 -8.47
CA MET A 15 -0.66 -6.58 -8.30
C MET A 15 -0.82 -6.94 -6.84
N HIS A 16 -1.95 -7.55 -6.51
CA HIS A 16 -2.28 -8.05 -5.19
C HIS A 16 -2.95 -9.41 -5.35
N GLN A 17 -2.56 -10.39 -4.52
CA GLN A 17 -3.14 -11.76 -4.50
C GLN A 17 -3.16 -12.47 -5.86
N MET A 18 -2.01 -13.04 -6.22
CA MET A 18 -1.76 -13.48 -7.59
C MET A 18 -1.96 -14.98 -7.84
N GLY A 19 -2.35 -15.76 -6.81
CA GLY A 19 -2.87 -17.14 -6.95
C GLY A 19 -2.18 -17.99 -8.03
N HIS A 20 -2.96 -18.55 -8.95
CA HIS A 20 -2.43 -19.37 -10.06
C HIS A 20 -1.86 -18.55 -11.24
N LEU A 21 -1.87 -17.22 -11.19
CA LEU A 21 -1.32 -16.37 -12.26
C LEU A 21 0.22 -16.35 -12.25
N TYR A 22 0.86 -16.76 -11.14
CA TYR A 22 2.31 -16.83 -11.05
C TYR A 22 2.93 -17.75 -12.10
N ASP A 23 2.37 -18.95 -12.25
CA ASP A 23 2.88 -19.96 -13.19
C ASP A 23 2.79 -19.47 -14.63
N ASN A 24 1.74 -18.72 -14.93
CA ASN A 24 1.51 -18.12 -16.24
C ASN A 24 2.53 -17.03 -16.61
N LEU A 25 3.07 -16.33 -15.61
CA LEU A 25 3.98 -15.19 -15.76
C LEU A 25 5.43 -15.53 -15.43
N TYR A 26 5.76 -16.83 -15.39
CA TYR A 26 7.06 -17.33 -14.95
C TYR A 26 8.24 -16.65 -15.67
N ASP A 27 8.26 -16.66 -17.01
CA ASP A 27 9.36 -16.09 -17.79
C ASP A 27 9.43 -14.56 -17.65
N LEU A 28 8.30 -13.89 -17.44
CA LEU A 28 8.25 -12.44 -17.19
C LEU A 28 8.91 -12.09 -15.85
N PHE A 29 8.53 -12.76 -14.76
CA PHE A 29 9.08 -12.50 -13.44
C PHE A 29 10.52 -12.96 -13.28
N ASN A 30 10.92 -14.02 -13.99
CA ASN A 30 12.30 -14.47 -14.01
C ASN A 30 13.21 -13.58 -14.87
N GLN A 31 12.67 -12.52 -15.47
CA GLN A 31 13.36 -11.62 -16.41
C GLN A 31 14.07 -12.39 -17.54
N ASN A 32 13.49 -13.52 -17.95
CA ASN A 32 14.04 -14.40 -18.96
C ASN A 32 13.69 -13.88 -20.36
N PHE A 33 14.34 -12.78 -20.76
CA PHE A 33 14.04 -12.08 -22.01
C PHE A 33 14.93 -12.53 -23.16
N ALA A 34 14.31 -12.88 -24.28
CA ALA A 34 14.98 -12.95 -25.57
C ALA A 34 15.06 -11.53 -26.17
N ILE A 35 16.26 -11.10 -26.57
CA ILE A 35 16.47 -9.79 -27.18
C ILE A 35 16.54 -9.93 -28.69
N SER A 36 15.65 -9.23 -29.41
CA SER A 36 15.66 -9.16 -30.87
C SER A 36 15.37 -7.74 -31.34
N ALA A 37 16.16 -7.21 -32.26
CA ALA A 37 16.05 -5.84 -32.75
C ALA A 37 15.95 -4.80 -31.61
N ARG A 38 16.78 -4.97 -30.56
CA ARG A 38 16.82 -4.13 -29.34
C ARG A 38 15.52 -4.12 -28.51
N LYS A 39 14.62 -5.07 -28.75
CA LYS A 39 13.39 -5.24 -27.97
C LYS A 39 13.47 -6.53 -27.15
N LYS A 40 12.95 -6.48 -25.92
CA LYS A 40 12.86 -7.63 -25.02
C LYS A 40 11.56 -8.40 -25.27
N TYR A 41 11.64 -9.72 -25.29
CA TYR A 41 10.47 -10.58 -25.43
C TYR A 41 10.51 -11.70 -24.41
N CYS A 42 9.39 -12.02 -23.78
CA CYS A 42 9.23 -13.23 -22.96
C CYS A 42 8.09 -14.10 -23.47
N ARG A 43 7.97 -15.32 -22.96
CA ARG A 43 6.74 -16.11 -23.14
C ARG A 43 5.82 -15.86 -21.95
N ILE A 44 4.52 -15.79 -22.21
CA ILE A 44 3.50 -15.77 -21.16
C ILE A 44 2.61 -16.96 -21.41
N ALA A 45 2.40 -17.80 -20.41
CA ALA A 45 1.51 -18.95 -20.55
C ALA A 45 0.05 -18.53 -20.31
N LEU A 46 -0.81 -18.87 -21.26
CA LEU A 46 -2.24 -18.64 -21.24
C LEU A 46 -2.94 -20.00 -21.28
N GLY A 47 -3.04 -20.63 -20.11
CA GLY A 47 -3.43 -22.03 -20.00
C GLY A 47 -2.32 -22.98 -20.43
N ALA A 48 -2.63 -24.28 -20.55
CA ALA A 48 -1.61 -25.32 -20.69
C ALA A 48 -0.91 -25.39 -22.06
N LEU A 49 -1.50 -24.79 -23.10
CA LEU A 49 -1.08 -25.04 -24.50
C LEU A 49 -0.71 -23.77 -25.26
N TYR A 50 -1.10 -22.59 -24.78
CA TYR A 50 -0.92 -21.34 -25.53
C TYR A 50 0.09 -20.44 -24.82
N HIS A 51 1.31 -20.36 -25.36
CA HIS A 51 2.41 -19.60 -24.77
C HIS A 51 2.92 -18.52 -25.74
N PRO A 52 2.15 -17.42 -25.97
CA PRO A 52 2.55 -16.34 -26.86
C PRO A 52 3.88 -15.71 -26.47
N ARG A 53 4.63 -15.26 -27.49
CA ARG A 53 5.79 -14.38 -27.30
C ARG A 53 5.27 -12.95 -27.18
N CYS A 54 5.51 -12.33 -26.04
CA CYS A 54 5.04 -11.00 -25.69
C CYS A 54 6.22 -10.04 -25.67
N LEU A 55 6.02 -8.83 -26.19
CA LEU A 55 7.00 -7.76 -26.08
C LEU A 55 6.99 -7.20 -24.65
N VAL A 56 8.15 -6.85 -24.12
CA VAL A 56 8.30 -6.22 -22.81
C VAL A 56 8.98 -4.88 -22.99
N HIS A 57 8.32 -3.82 -22.54
CA HIS A 57 8.85 -2.47 -22.55
C HIS A 57 10.02 -2.36 -21.57
N ASP A 58 11.04 -1.57 -21.89
CA ASP A 58 12.23 -1.45 -21.04
C ASP A 58 11.93 -0.81 -19.68
N ASP A 59 10.98 0.13 -19.65
CA ASP A 59 10.48 0.81 -18.46
C ASP A 59 9.21 0.15 -17.86
N PHE A 60 8.94 -1.12 -18.18
CA PHE A 60 7.87 -1.85 -17.51
C PHE A 60 8.32 -2.29 -16.12
N TYR A 61 7.54 -1.94 -15.09
CA TYR A 61 7.77 -2.36 -13.72
C TYR A 61 6.58 -3.17 -13.19
N CYS A 62 6.88 -4.09 -12.28
CA CYS A 62 5.89 -4.96 -11.68
C CYS A 62 6.10 -4.95 -10.16
N VAL A 63 5.09 -4.46 -9.43
CA VAL A 63 5.09 -4.40 -7.96
C VAL A 63 4.00 -5.32 -7.43
N VAL A 64 4.38 -6.28 -6.57
CA VAL A 64 3.43 -7.22 -5.97
C VAL A 64 3.30 -6.93 -4.48
N PHE A 65 2.08 -6.63 -4.02
CA PHE A 65 1.77 -6.50 -2.61
C PHE A 65 1.32 -7.83 -2.04
N ILE A 66 1.95 -8.21 -0.93
CA ILE A 66 1.66 -9.43 -0.17
C ILE A 66 1.57 -9.05 1.29
N HIS A 67 0.50 -9.50 1.97
CA HIS A 67 0.44 -9.34 3.42
C HIS A 67 1.48 -10.23 4.09
N LYS A 68 2.16 -9.70 5.11
CA LYS A 68 3.19 -10.44 5.86
C LYS A 68 2.72 -11.81 6.37
N ARG A 69 1.45 -11.93 6.76
CA ARG A 69 0.83 -13.18 7.23
C ARG A 69 0.69 -14.27 6.15
N ASP A 70 0.67 -13.87 4.88
CA ASP A 70 0.49 -14.76 3.73
C ASP A 70 1.83 -15.12 3.07
N LEU A 71 2.95 -14.62 3.61
CA LEU A 71 4.28 -14.86 3.07
C LEU A 71 4.65 -16.35 3.09
N ASP A 72 4.30 -17.07 4.14
CA ASP A 72 4.58 -18.50 4.30
C ASP A 72 3.75 -19.39 3.35
N GLN A 73 2.67 -18.85 2.79
CA GLN A 73 1.82 -19.53 1.80
C GLN A 73 2.34 -19.32 0.37
N CYS A 74 3.26 -18.37 0.17
CA CYS A 74 3.81 -18.07 -1.15
C CYS A 74 4.91 -19.08 -1.51
N ASP A 75 4.94 -19.48 -2.78
CA ASP A 75 5.99 -20.35 -3.28
C ASP A 75 7.37 -19.68 -3.14
N PRO A 76 8.37 -20.33 -2.53
CA PRO A 76 9.71 -19.75 -2.34
C PRO A 76 10.38 -19.32 -3.66
N SER A 77 10.16 -20.05 -4.75
CA SER A 77 10.71 -19.71 -6.06
C SER A 77 10.11 -18.40 -6.58
N PHE A 78 8.81 -18.17 -6.35
CA PHE A 78 8.16 -16.90 -6.68
C PHE A 78 8.79 -15.76 -5.87
N LEU A 79 8.91 -15.93 -4.54
CA LEU A 79 9.54 -14.92 -3.67
C LEU A 79 10.98 -14.60 -4.07
N ASN A 80 11.72 -15.58 -4.60
CA ASN A 80 13.12 -15.40 -5.03
C ASN A 80 13.28 -14.61 -6.32
N ARG A 81 12.20 -14.33 -7.06
CA ARG A 81 12.22 -13.53 -8.30
C ARG A 81 11.97 -12.04 -8.07
N PHE A 82 11.63 -11.65 -6.85
CA PHE A 82 11.34 -10.27 -6.49
C PHE A 82 12.33 -9.73 -5.48
N GLU A 83 12.67 -8.45 -5.64
CA GLU A 83 13.24 -7.65 -4.57
C GLU A 83 12.19 -7.42 -3.47
N LYS A 84 12.57 -7.63 -2.22
CA LYS A 84 11.63 -7.63 -1.09
C LYS A 84 11.81 -6.37 -0.27
N HIS A 85 10.75 -5.56 -0.19
CA HIS A 85 10.68 -4.41 0.70
C HIS A 85 9.60 -4.66 1.74
N ILE A 86 9.94 -4.45 3.02
CA ILE A 86 8.96 -4.49 4.10
C ILE A 86 8.39 -3.07 4.24
N ILE A 87 7.09 -2.97 4.06
CA ILE A 87 6.36 -1.72 4.25
C ILE A 87 5.63 -1.80 5.58
N ASP A 88 6.02 -0.92 6.50
CA ASP A 88 5.28 -0.66 7.74
C ASP A 88 4.65 0.72 7.64
N ILE A 89 3.32 0.79 7.77
CA ILE A 89 2.57 2.04 7.73
C ILE A 89 3.10 3.01 8.81
N GLN A 90 3.47 2.50 9.99
CA GLN A 90 3.99 3.35 11.06
C GLN A 90 5.33 4.00 10.70
N ALA A 91 6.16 3.31 9.90
CA ALA A 91 7.42 3.86 9.41
C ALA A 91 7.25 4.86 8.26
N LEU A 92 6.12 4.80 7.55
CA LEU A 92 5.79 5.74 6.48
C LEU A 92 5.12 7.02 6.98
N ILE A 93 4.50 6.98 8.16
CA ILE A 93 3.82 8.13 8.74
C ILE A 93 4.85 9.10 9.32
N HIS A 94 4.76 10.37 8.91
CA HIS A 94 5.58 11.42 9.50
C HIS A 94 5.29 11.55 11.02
N PRO A 95 6.31 11.67 11.90
CA PRO A 95 6.12 11.73 13.34
C PRO A 95 5.11 12.78 13.82
N ARG A 96 4.98 13.89 13.08
CA ARG A 96 4.01 14.95 13.36
C ARG A 96 2.56 14.52 13.16
N HIS A 97 2.25 13.83 12.05
CA HIS A 97 0.92 13.28 11.80
C HIS A 97 0.59 12.23 12.85
N TRP A 98 1.57 11.39 13.20
CA TRP A 98 1.40 10.40 14.26
C TRP A 98 1.11 11.05 15.62
N SER A 99 1.91 12.03 16.04
CA SER A 99 1.73 12.77 17.30
C SER A 99 0.34 13.42 17.39
N LEU A 100 -0.10 14.08 16.31
CA LEU A 100 -1.43 14.66 16.26
C LEU A 100 -2.53 13.58 16.33
N SER A 101 -2.37 12.47 15.62
CA SER A 101 -3.33 11.36 15.68
C SER A 101 -3.49 10.79 17.09
N GLN A 102 -2.42 10.79 17.89
CA GLN A 102 -2.45 10.38 19.30
C GLN A 102 -3.18 11.43 20.17
N GLN A 103 -2.99 12.72 19.89
CA GLN A 103 -3.72 13.79 20.57
C GLN A 103 -5.22 13.74 20.28
N LEU A 104 -5.60 13.52 19.01
CA LEU A 104 -6.98 13.32 18.59
C LEU A 104 -7.61 12.09 19.26
N TYR A 105 -6.87 10.97 19.28
CA TYR A 105 -7.34 9.76 19.96
C TYR A 105 -7.57 10.01 21.45
N THR A 106 -6.63 10.67 22.13
CA THR A 106 -6.75 11.01 23.55
C THR A 106 -7.92 11.96 23.80
N TRP A 107 -8.13 12.95 22.94
CA TRP A 107 -9.25 13.87 23.02
C TRP A 107 -10.60 13.15 22.86
N LEU A 108 -10.70 12.21 21.92
CA LEU A 108 -11.90 11.38 21.75
C LEU A 108 -12.14 10.45 22.96
N ASP A 109 -11.07 9.89 23.54
CA ASP A 109 -11.17 9.04 24.73
C ASP A 109 -11.61 9.85 25.96
N ASP A 110 -11.15 11.09 26.10
CA ASP A 110 -11.58 12.01 27.17
C ASP A 110 -13.07 12.40 27.04
N PHE A 111 -13.65 12.34 25.83
CA PHE A 111 -15.08 12.54 25.63
C PHE A 111 -15.93 11.39 26.17
N LEU A 112 -15.34 10.20 26.37
CA LEU A 112 -16.03 9.03 26.88
C LEU A 112 -16.07 9.01 28.42
N PRO A 113 -17.16 8.48 29.03
CA PRO A 113 -17.23 8.37 30.49
C PRO A 113 -16.19 7.37 31.04
N LYS A 114 -15.26 7.87 31.86
CA LYS A 114 -14.10 7.11 32.38
C LYS A 114 -14.44 5.92 33.30
N ASN A 115 -15.68 5.82 33.77
CA ASN A 115 -16.13 4.81 34.73
C ASN A 115 -16.88 3.62 34.10
N LEU A 116 -16.87 3.48 32.78
CA LEU A 116 -17.62 2.45 32.08
C LEU A 116 -16.86 1.13 31.87
N GLY A 117 -15.54 1.10 32.06
CA GLY A 117 -14.73 -0.08 31.72
C GLY A 117 -14.95 -0.46 30.25
N ASN A 118 -15.39 -1.69 29.99
CA ASN A 118 -15.71 -2.19 28.64
C ASN A 118 -17.21 -2.02 28.26
N HIS A 119 -17.96 -1.21 29.01
CA HIS A 119 -19.37 -0.97 28.74
C HIS A 119 -19.59 0.23 27.82
N PHE A 120 -20.71 0.23 27.10
CA PHE A 120 -21.10 1.30 26.19
C PHE A 120 -21.27 2.66 26.89
N PRO A 121 -20.89 3.79 26.26
CA PRO A 121 -20.22 3.90 24.95
C PRO A 121 -18.70 3.67 25.01
N LEU A 122 -18.17 3.11 23.92
CA LEU A 122 -16.72 2.93 23.68
C LEU A 122 -16.38 3.70 22.40
N LEU A 123 -15.10 3.94 22.13
CA LEU A 123 -14.67 4.67 20.94
C LEU A 123 -15.23 4.07 19.63
N GLN A 124 -15.28 2.75 19.54
CA GLN A 124 -15.86 2.02 18.41
C GLN A 124 -17.36 2.28 18.16
N HIS A 125 -18.06 2.82 19.15
CA HIS A 125 -19.47 3.16 19.07
C HIS A 125 -19.72 4.63 18.69
N LEU A 126 -18.69 5.49 18.74
CA LEU A 126 -18.81 6.90 18.38
C LEU A 126 -18.86 7.08 16.85
N PHE A 127 -18.04 6.34 16.10
CA PHE A 127 -17.98 6.41 14.65
C PHE A 127 -17.49 5.10 14.01
N VAL A 128 -17.89 4.88 12.76
CA VAL A 128 -17.80 3.59 12.05
C VAL A 128 -16.35 3.16 11.74
N ASN A 129 -15.34 4.03 11.90
CA ASN A 129 -13.93 3.73 11.60
C ASN A 129 -12.95 4.21 12.70
N HIS A 130 -13.16 3.78 13.94
CA HIS A 130 -12.38 4.21 15.13
C HIS A 130 -10.91 3.78 15.22
N SER A 131 -10.35 3.12 14.21
CA SER A 131 -8.96 2.64 14.27
C SER A 131 -7.97 3.82 14.33
N GLN A 132 -6.85 3.64 15.05
CA GLN A 132 -5.78 4.65 15.10
C GLN A 132 -5.28 5.06 13.70
N ASN A 133 -5.19 4.09 12.78
CA ASN A 133 -4.75 4.34 11.42
C ASN A 133 -5.72 5.26 10.67
N HIS A 134 -7.02 5.12 10.90
CA HIS A 134 -8.02 5.99 10.27
C HIS A 134 -7.96 7.41 10.81
N ILE A 135 -7.80 7.57 12.13
CA ILE A 135 -7.59 8.89 12.76
C ILE A 135 -6.30 9.53 12.24
N CYS A 136 -5.25 8.72 12.02
CA CYS A 136 -4.02 9.20 11.40
C CYS A 136 -4.23 9.63 9.94
N ASN A 137 -5.07 8.93 9.18
CA ASN A 137 -5.42 9.35 7.81
C ASN A 137 -6.18 10.68 7.79
N LEU A 138 -7.11 10.89 8.74
CA LEU A 138 -7.79 12.18 8.90
C LEU A 138 -6.80 13.31 9.21
N ALA A 139 -5.83 13.04 10.09
CA ALA A 139 -4.77 14.00 10.39
C ALA A 139 -3.93 14.33 9.14
N ILE A 140 -3.59 13.33 8.31
CA ILE A 140 -2.85 13.54 7.06
C ILE A 140 -3.69 14.39 6.09
N GLU A 141 -4.96 14.05 5.89
CA GLU A 141 -5.87 14.77 5.00
C GLU A 141 -6.05 16.23 5.44
N ALA A 142 -6.16 16.47 6.75
CA ALA A 142 -6.25 17.82 7.29
C ALA A 142 -4.98 18.64 7.02
N PHE A 143 -3.79 18.03 7.12
CA PHE A 143 -2.52 18.69 6.77
C PHE A 143 -2.48 19.09 5.29
N GLU A 144 -2.93 18.20 4.40
CA GLU A 144 -2.99 18.47 2.96
C GLU A 144 -3.98 19.59 2.63
N GLN A 145 -5.19 19.56 3.17
CA GLN A 145 -6.22 20.56 2.90
C GLN A 145 -5.87 21.94 3.46
N LEU A 146 -5.24 21.98 4.63
CA LEU A 146 -4.80 23.23 5.26
C LEU A 146 -3.43 23.72 4.72
N ASN A 147 -2.85 23.02 3.74
CA ASN A 147 -1.51 23.28 3.18
C ASN A 147 -0.45 23.48 4.28
N ILE A 148 -0.44 22.59 5.27
CA ILE A 148 0.50 22.63 6.39
C ILE A 148 1.69 21.73 6.03
N SER A 149 2.88 22.30 5.97
CA SER A 149 4.10 21.51 5.78
C SER A 149 4.39 20.70 7.04
N THR A 150 4.83 19.46 6.85
CA THR A 150 5.39 18.62 7.92
C THR A 150 6.67 19.22 8.50
N ASP A 151 7.40 19.97 7.69
CA ASP A 151 8.76 20.46 7.93
C ASP A 151 8.79 21.88 8.53
N ASP A 152 7.65 22.57 8.54
CA ASP A 152 7.55 23.89 9.16
C ASP A 152 7.72 23.76 10.68
N GLU A 153 8.77 24.37 11.22
CA GLU A 153 8.99 24.51 12.66
C GLU A 153 7.70 24.98 13.36
N GLU A 154 7.38 24.34 14.48
CA GLU A 154 6.14 24.44 15.25
C GLU A 154 5.41 25.79 15.08
N LYS A 155 4.37 25.80 14.26
CA LYS A 155 3.27 26.76 14.40
C LYS A 155 2.18 26.09 15.25
N PRO A 156 2.28 26.13 16.60
CA PRO A 156 1.28 25.52 17.48
C PRO A 156 -0.11 26.11 17.27
N GLU A 157 -0.20 27.30 16.67
CA GLU A 157 -1.45 28.00 16.33
C GLU A 157 -2.34 27.22 15.36
N LYS A 158 -1.79 26.32 14.53
CA LYS A 158 -2.58 25.56 13.53
C LYS A 158 -3.08 24.21 14.04
N ILE A 159 -2.59 23.73 15.19
CA ILE A 159 -3.00 22.44 15.77
C ILE A 159 -4.51 22.44 16.13
N PRO A 160 -5.07 23.48 16.75
CA PRO A 160 -6.50 23.55 17.02
C PRO A 160 -7.35 23.58 15.75
N GLU A 161 -6.88 24.23 14.68
CA GLU A 161 -7.57 24.26 13.39
C GLU A 161 -7.64 22.87 12.76
N ILE A 162 -6.54 22.11 12.83
CA ILE A 162 -6.51 20.71 12.38
C ILE A 162 -7.46 19.84 13.22
N ILE A 163 -7.45 20.00 14.55
CA ILE A 163 -8.35 19.24 15.43
C ILE A 163 -9.82 19.56 15.14
N ASN A 164 -10.15 20.81 14.81
CA ASN A 164 -11.51 21.20 14.44
C ASN A 164 -11.91 20.72 13.04
N TYR A 165 -10.94 20.47 12.15
CA TYR A 165 -11.20 19.92 10.82
C TYR A 165 -11.54 18.43 10.90
N CYS A 166 -10.81 17.68 11.73
CA CYS A 166 -11.01 16.25 11.95
C CYS A 166 -12.31 15.94 12.71
#